data_AF-A0A1L9R967-F1
#
_entry.id   AF-A0A1L9R967-F1
#
_cell.length_a   1.000
_cell.length_b   1.000
_cell.length_c   1.000
_cell.angle_alpha   90.00
_cell.angle_beta   90.00
_cell.angle_gamma   90.00
#
_symmetry.space_group_name_H-M   'P 1'
#
loop_
_entity.id
_entity.type
_entity.pdbx_description
1 polymer ?
#
loop_
_entity_poly.entity_id
_entity_poly.type
_entity_poly.pdbx_seq_one_letter_code
_entity_poly.pdbx_strand_id
1 'polypeptide(L)'
;MDTNNHRPSGSGFSSFPWDRQVMMMRSSRAPKARPSSSCIPCRNRKVKCNRLDPCETCISRGVANECKYSANDEDRQSIAQAELITDLRATVKGLKGKLSQVEQERHFQRRHASTPEDDDEEQQNGSLTMEIVYAALQSGSPEVVQHLVAMIRSGAPMEEVAAFAEQCVASPS
;
A
#
# COMPACT_ATOMS: atom_id res chain seq x y z
N MET A 1 34.46 -57.19 11.29
CA MET A 1 33.26 -57.17 12.17
C MET A 1 32.65 -55.81 11.98
N ASP A 2 31.87 -55.73 10.92
CA ASP A 2 31.39 -54.52 10.28
C ASP A 2 30.01 -54.18 10.84
N THR A 3 29.84 -52.96 11.37
CA THR A 3 28.52 -52.39 11.65
C THR A 3 28.36 -51.09 10.89
N ASN A 4 28.05 -51.31 9.61
CA ASN A 4 27.20 -50.52 8.73
C ASN A 4 26.28 -49.52 9.45
N ASN A 5 26.41 -48.21 9.21
CA ASN A 5 25.34 -47.26 9.51
C ASN A 5 24.98 -46.46 8.26
N HIS A 6 23.83 -46.82 7.71
CA HIS A 6 23.29 -46.35 6.45
C HIS A 6 22.76 -44.91 6.58
N ARG A 7 23.08 -44.12 5.56
CA ARG A 7 22.48 -42.83 5.24
C ARG A 7 21.07 -43.07 4.70
N PRO A 8 19.99 -42.52 5.29
CA PRO A 8 18.69 -42.59 4.64
C PRO A 8 18.57 -41.48 3.60
N SER A 9 18.40 -41.93 2.36
CA SER A 9 17.90 -41.18 1.22
C SER A 9 16.57 -40.51 1.53
N GLY A 10 16.34 -39.34 0.93
CA GLY A 10 15.12 -38.58 1.10
C GLY A 10 13.86 -39.33 0.67
N SER A 11 12.74 -38.94 1.26
CA SER A 11 11.42 -38.90 0.62
C SER A 11 10.36 -38.54 1.68
N GLY A 12 9.32 -37.84 1.25
CA GLY A 12 8.02 -37.98 1.90
C GLY A 12 7.51 -36.77 2.70
N PHE A 13 7.24 -35.66 2.01
CA PHE A 13 6.15 -34.78 2.45
C PHE A 13 5.33 -34.31 1.24
N SER A 14 4.44 -35.18 0.79
CA SER A 14 3.32 -34.79 -0.07
C SER A 14 2.14 -35.74 0.14
N SER A 15 1.62 -35.78 1.37
CA SER A 15 0.32 -36.40 1.67
C SER A 15 -0.79 -35.39 1.43
N PHE A 16 -1.04 -35.01 0.17
CA PHE A 16 -2.31 -34.37 -0.19
C PHE A 16 -2.86 -34.95 -1.51
N PRO A 17 -4.03 -35.62 -1.48
CA PRO A 17 -4.58 -36.36 -2.63
C PRO A 17 -4.98 -35.53 -3.87
N TRP A 18 -4.89 -34.20 -3.85
CA TRP A 18 -5.29 -33.34 -4.97
C TRP A 18 -4.14 -32.93 -5.89
N ASP A 19 -2.88 -33.16 -5.51
CA ASP A 19 -1.69 -32.65 -6.24
C ASP A 19 -1.46 -33.36 -7.59
N ARG A 20 -1.93 -34.60 -7.73
CA ARG A 20 -1.71 -35.40 -8.94
C ARG A 20 -2.61 -35.01 -10.11
N GLN A 21 -3.83 -34.53 -9.82
CA GLN A 21 -4.80 -34.12 -10.84
C GLN A 21 -4.40 -32.78 -11.48
N VAL A 22 -3.80 -31.88 -10.70
CA VAL A 22 -3.43 -30.52 -11.15
C VAL A 22 -2.26 -30.53 -12.14
N MET A 23 -1.32 -31.48 -12.04
CA MET A 23 -0.22 -31.62 -13.00
C MET A 23 -0.67 -32.13 -14.38
N MET A 24 -1.68 -33.00 -14.44
CA MET A 24 -2.12 -33.61 -15.71
C MET A 24 -2.99 -32.68 -16.58
N MET A 25 -3.70 -31.70 -16.00
CA MET A 25 -4.55 -30.75 -16.75
C MET A 25 -3.82 -29.52 -17.29
N ARG A 26 -2.53 -29.33 -16.95
CA ARG A 26 -1.69 -28.25 -17.50
C ARG A 26 -0.90 -28.67 -18.74
N SER A 27 -0.95 -29.95 -19.15
CA SER A 27 -0.04 -30.53 -20.15
C SER A 27 -0.68 -30.90 -21.50
N SER A 28 -1.84 -30.33 -21.85
CA SER A 28 -2.49 -30.58 -23.16
C SER A 28 -2.58 -29.34 -24.07
N ARG A 29 -1.91 -28.25 -23.72
CA ARG A 29 -1.57 -27.21 -24.71
C ARG A 29 -0.13 -27.48 -25.11
N ALA A 30 0.10 -27.82 -26.38
CA ALA A 30 1.42 -27.69 -26.99
C ALA A 30 2.05 -26.40 -26.45
N PRO A 31 3.30 -26.42 -25.96
CA PRO A 31 3.92 -25.21 -25.46
C PRO A 31 3.86 -24.21 -26.60
N LYS A 32 2.98 -23.19 -26.48
CA LYS A 32 3.03 -22.04 -27.36
C LYS A 32 4.46 -21.59 -27.22
N ALA A 33 5.24 -21.71 -28.30
CA ALA A 33 6.64 -21.35 -28.30
C ALA A 33 6.69 -19.94 -27.71
N ARG A 34 7.26 -19.80 -26.50
CA ARG A 34 7.26 -18.51 -25.81
C ARG A 34 7.84 -17.52 -26.81
N PRO A 35 7.11 -16.45 -27.17
CA PRO A 35 7.57 -15.56 -28.21
C PRO A 35 8.97 -15.10 -27.83
N SER A 36 9.96 -15.38 -28.69
CA SER A 36 11.33 -15.07 -28.36
C SER A 36 11.43 -13.56 -28.26
N SER A 37 11.71 -13.07 -27.06
CA SER A 37 11.69 -11.65 -26.77
C SER A 37 12.81 -10.87 -27.45
N SER A 38 13.80 -11.57 -28.00
CA SER A 38 14.90 -11.02 -28.79
C SER A 38 14.63 -11.08 -30.30
N CYS A 39 15.10 -10.06 -31.02
CA CYS A 39 15.13 -10.03 -32.48
C CYS A 39 15.94 -11.23 -33.06
N ILE A 40 15.64 -11.68 -34.29
CA ILE A 40 16.34 -12.78 -34.97
C ILE A 40 17.87 -12.57 -35.01
N PRO A 41 18.39 -11.42 -35.48
CA PRO A 41 19.84 -11.20 -35.48
C PRO A 41 20.44 -11.17 -34.06
N CYS A 42 19.71 -10.66 -33.06
CA CYS A 42 20.11 -10.64 -31.66
C CYS A 42 20.19 -12.05 -31.08
N ARG A 43 19.20 -12.89 -31.40
CA ARG A 43 19.09 -14.28 -30.98
C ARG A 43 20.20 -15.13 -31.58
N ASN A 44 20.44 -15.00 -32.88
CA ASN A 44 21.50 -15.71 -33.59
C ASN A 44 22.88 -15.36 -33.03
N ARG A 45 23.08 -14.11 -32.62
CA ARG A 45 24.33 -13.61 -32.03
C ARG A 45 24.40 -13.76 -30.50
N LYS A 46 23.32 -14.23 -29.84
CA LYS A 46 23.21 -14.37 -28.38
C LYS A 46 23.52 -13.08 -27.60
N VAL A 47 23.07 -11.93 -28.09
CA VAL A 47 23.26 -10.61 -27.44
C VAL A 47 21.95 -10.08 -26.85
N LYS A 48 22.05 -9.17 -25.86
CA LYS A 48 20.88 -8.49 -25.28
C LYS A 48 20.16 -7.65 -26.35
N CYS A 49 18.85 -7.84 -26.46
CA CYS A 49 17.97 -7.06 -27.32
C CYS A 49 17.16 -6.11 -26.45
N ASN A 50 17.15 -4.82 -26.79
CA ASN A 50 16.33 -3.80 -26.13
C ASN A 50 14.89 -3.74 -26.68
N ARG A 51 14.53 -4.62 -27.62
CA ARG A 51 13.17 -4.88 -28.09
C ARG A 51 12.45 -3.71 -28.78
N LEU A 52 13.17 -2.65 -29.12
CA LEU A 52 12.69 -1.59 -30.01
C LEU A 52 12.70 -2.08 -31.47
N ASP A 53 11.92 -1.45 -32.35
CA ASP A 53 11.91 -1.77 -33.78
C ASP A 53 12.33 -0.55 -34.62
N PRO A 54 13.53 -0.54 -35.23
CA PRO A 54 14.61 -1.53 -35.10
C PRO A 54 15.33 -1.42 -33.74
N CYS A 55 15.87 -2.53 -33.23
CA CYS A 55 16.52 -2.54 -31.93
C CYS A 55 17.89 -1.83 -31.98
N GLU A 56 18.31 -1.22 -30.88
CA GLU A 56 19.52 -0.36 -30.84
C GLU A 56 20.80 -1.15 -31.15
N THR A 57 20.85 -2.43 -30.74
CA THR A 57 21.93 -3.35 -31.09
C THR A 57 22.01 -3.61 -32.60
N CYS A 58 20.90 -3.56 -33.33
CA CYS A 58 20.89 -3.70 -34.79
C CYS A 58 21.20 -2.37 -35.49
N ILE A 59 20.73 -1.24 -34.95
CA ILE A 59 21.06 0.11 -35.44
C ILE A 59 22.58 0.34 -35.37
N SER A 60 23.17 0.14 -34.19
CA SER A 60 24.62 0.33 -33.95
C SER A 60 25.51 -0.56 -34.82
N ARG A 61 24.96 -1.65 -35.37
CA ARG A 61 25.67 -2.59 -36.23
C ARG A 61 25.38 -2.41 -37.72
N GLY A 62 24.52 -1.46 -38.09
CA GLY A 62 24.16 -1.22 -39.49
C GLY A 62 23.28 -2.31 -40.12
N VAL A 63 22.57 -3.11 -39.32
CA VAL A 63 21.66 -4.18 -39.79
C VAL A 63 20.22 -3.94 -39.34
N ALA A 64 19.83 -2.66 -39.22
CA ALA A 64 18.49 -2.26 -38.80
C ALA A 64 17.38 -2.84 -39.71
N ASN A 65 17.65 -2.91 -41.01
CA ASN A 65 16.82 -3.53 -42.05
C ASN A 65 16.61 -5.04 -41.89
N GLU A 66 17.53 -5.74 -41.22
CA GLU A 66 17.42 -7.18 -40.92
C GLU A 66 16.83 -7.46 -39.54
N CYS A 67 16.50 -6.41 -38.78
CA CYS A 67 15.96 -6.50 -37.43
C CYS A 67 14.49 -6.97 -37.46
N LYS A 68 14.31 -8.28 -37.67
CA LYS A 68 13.00 -8.93 -37.65
C LYS A 68 12.88 -9.84 -36.44
N TYR A 69 11.67 -10.09 -35.95
CA TYR A 69 11.41 -11.08 -34.91
C TYR A 69 10.44 -12.12 -35.44
N SER A 70 10.56 -13.34 -34.93
CA SER A 70 9.74 -14.49 -35.33
C SER A 70 8.34 -14.49 -34.73
N ALA A 71 8.07 -13.60 -33.76
CA ALA A 71 6.76 -13.46 -33.10
C ALA A 71 5.90 -12.43 -33.83
N ASN A 72 4.59 -12.69 -33.87
CA ASN A 72 3.57 -11.73 -34.30
C ASN A 72 3.69 -10.44 -33.46
N ASP A 73 3.36 -9.30 -34.06
CA ASP A 73 3.52 -8.00 -33.40
C ASP A 73 2.70 -7.91 -32.09
N GLU A 74 1.52 -8.51 -32.06
CA GLU A 74 0.66 -8.60 -30.87
C GLU A 74 1.34 -9.27 -29.66
N ASP A 75 2.08 -10.36 -29.91
CA ASP A 75 2.81 -11.07 -28.86
C ASP A 75 3.95 -10.21 -28.30
N ARG A 76 4.59 -9.40 -29.17
CA ARG A 76 5.65 -8.48 -28.75
C ARG A 76 5.10 -7.33 -27.92
N GLN A 77 4.00 -6.74 -28.37
CA GLN A 77 3.31 -5.68 -27.63
C GLN A 77 2.87 -6.18 -26.26
N SER A 78 2.35 -7.40 -26.19
CA SER A 78 1.96 -8.04 -24.92
C SER A 78 3.14 -8.21 -23.95
N ILE A 79 4.31 -8.62 -24.47
CA ILE A 79 5.53 -8.75 -23.65
C ILE A 79 6.03 -7.38 -23.18
N ALA A 80 6.10 -6.39 -24.07
CA ALA A 80 6.54 -5.04 -23.72
C ALA A 80 5.59 -4.39 -22.68
N GLN A 81 4.29 -4.61 -22.83
CA GLN A 81 3.28 -4.15 -21.88
C GLN A 81 3.47 -4.81 -20.50
N ALA A 82 3.77 -6.11 -20.45
CA ALA A 82 4.03 -6.81 -19.20
C ALA A 82 5.27 -6.28 -18.45
N GLU A 83 6.34 -5.94 -19.19
CA GLU A 83 7.54 -5.31 -18.63
C GLU A 83 7.22 -3.91 -18.08
N LEU A 84 6.51 -3.08 -18.87
CA LEU A 84 6.07 -1.75 -18.44
C LEU A 84 5.19 -1.81 -17.17
N ILE A 85 4.25 -2.75 -17.09
CA ILE A 85 3.42 -2.95 -15.90
C ILE A 85 4.28 -3.31 -14.68
N THR A 86 5.31 -4.12 -14.86
CA THR A 86 6.21 -4.53 -13.78
C THR A 86 7.02 -3.33 -13.26
N ASP A 87 7.56 -2.53 -14.17
CA ASP A 87 8.34 -1.33 -13.84
C ASP A 87 7.47 -0.27 -13.14
N LEU A 88 6.25 -0.05 -13.64
CA LEU A 88 5.29 0.86 -13.01
C LEU A 88 4.92 0.39 -11.60
N ARG A 89 4.67 -0.90 -11.40
CA ARG A 89 4.38 -1.47 -10.07
C ARG A 89 5.55 -1.28 -9.10
N ALA A 90 6.79 -1.51 -9.57
CA ALA A 90 7.99 -1.30 -8.77
C ALA A 90 8.15 0.19 -8.38
N THR A 91 7.92 1.09 -9.34
CA THR A 91 7.98 2.54 -9.12
C THR A 91 6.92 2.99 -8.12
N VAL A 92 5.67 2.56 -8.27
CA VAL A 92 4.59 2.86 -7.32
C VAL A 92 4.92 2.36 -5.92
N LYS A 93 5.43 1.13 -5.79
CA LYS A 93 5.85 0.59 -4.49
C LYS A 93 6.95 1.45 -3.86
N GLY A 94 7.95 1.84 -4.65
CA GLY A 94 9.05 2.71 -4.20
C GLY A 94 8.57 4.10 -3.76
N LEU A 95 7.70 4.73 -4.55
CA LEU A 95 7.13 6.05 -4.24
C LEU A 95 6.26 5.99 -2.98
N LYS A 96 5.41 4.97 -2.84
CA LYS A 96 4.62 4.76 -1.62
C LYS A 96 5.51 4.59 -0.39
N GLY A 97 6.61 3.83 -0.49
CA GLY A 97 7.57 3.67 0.60
C GLY A 97 8.25 4.98 1.00
N LYS A 98 8.62 5.82 0.02
CA LYS A 98 9.18 7.15 0.28
C LYS A 98 8.16 8.07 0.97
N LEU A 99 6.90 8.05 0.55
CA LEU A 99 5.83 8.82 1.20
C LEU A 99 5.66 8.40 2.66
N SER A 100 5.54 7.09 2.93
CA SER A 100 5.43 6.60 4.31
C SER A 100 6.64 6.97 5.17
N GLN A 101 7.85 6.97 4.59
CA GLN A 101 9.05 7.37 5.31
C GLN A 101 9.03 8.87 5.66
N VAL A 102 8.63 9.73 4.72
CA VAL A 102 8.49 11.18 4.96
C VAL A 102 7.39 11.45 5.99
N GLU A 103 6.25 10.77 5.91
CA GLU A 103 5.17 10.89 6.88
C GLU A 103 5.61 10.47 8.27
N GLN A 104 6.33 9.35 8.38
CA GLN A 104 6.87 8.87 9.65
C GLN A 104 7.93 9.81 10.22
N GLU A 105 8.83 10.33 9.38
CA GLU A 105 9.85 11.31 9.78
C GLU A 105 9.19 12.62 10.24
N ARG A 106 8.17 13.11 9.54
CA ARG A 106 7.39 14.27 9.99
C ARG A 106 6.67 14.00 11.30
N HIS A 107 6.15 12.79 11.50
CA HIS A 107 5.53 12.40 12.76
C HIS A 107 6.56 12.31 13.89
N PHE A 108 7.78 11.85 13.62
CA PHE A 108 8.86 11.81 14.60
C PHE A 108 9.33 13.23 14.94
N GLN A 109 9.57 14.08 13.95
CA GLN A 109 9.94 15.49 14.13
C GLN A 109 8.87 16.28 14.86
N ARG A 110 7.58 16.08 14.56
CA ARG A 110 6.49 16.69 15.35
C ARG A 110 6.56 16.26 16.81
N ARG A 111 6.74 14.97 17.09
CA ARG A 111 6.90 14.47 18.47
C ARG A 111 8.16 14.97 19.18
N HIS A 112 9.22 15.29 18.44
CA HIS A 112 10.48 15.77 19.03
C HIS A 112 10.56 17.30 19.15
N ALA A 113 9.73 18.03 18.40
CA ALA A 113 9.57 19.48 18.48
C ALA A 113 8.55 19.90 19.56
N SER A 114 7.67 18.99 19.97
CA SER A 114 6.92 19.10 21.23
C SER A 114 7.86 18.91 22.41
N THR A 115 8.32 20.01 23.00
CA THR A 115 8.83 20.01 24.37
C THR A 115 7.74 19.48 25.32
N PRO A 116 8.04 18.60 26.30
CA PRO A 116 7.03 17.95 27.14
C PRO A 116 6.27 18.84 28.14
N GLU A 117 6.19 20.16 27.92
CA GLU A 117 5.64 21.08 28.93
C GLU A 117 4.38 21.86 28.47
N ASP A 118 3.94 21.75 27.21
CA ASP A 118 2.79 22.56 26.73
C ASP A 118 1.68 21.79 25.96
N ASP A 119 1.83 20.50 25.65
CA ASP A 119 0.83 19.75 24.82
C ASP A 119 -0.21 18.94 25.63
N ASP A 120 -0.03 18.77 26.94
CA ASP A 120 -0.99 18.02 27.78
C ASP A 120 -2.20 18.87 28.22
N GLU A 121 -2.10 20.20 28.21
CA GLU A 121 -3.18 21.06 28.72
C GLU A 121 -4.31 21.32 27.70
N GLU A 122 -4.00 21.45 26.40
CA GLU A 122 -4.99 21.91 25.41
C GLU A 122 -5.99 20.81 24.99
N GLN A 123 -5.56 19.55 24.92
CA GLN A 123 -6.48 18.41 24.69
C GLN A 123 -7.30 18.06 25.94
N GLN A 124 -6.75 18.24 27.14
CA GLN A 124 -7.47 18.00 28.39
C GLN A 124 -8.53 19.09 28.62
N ASN A 125 -8.21 20.35 28.31
CA ASN A 125 -9.14 21.47 28.47
C ASN A 125 -10.35 21.36 27.51
N GLY A 126 -10.12 20.96 26.24
CA GLY A 126 -11.22 20.69 25.30
C GLY A 126 -12.11 19.52 25.73
N SER A 127 -11.54 18.48 26.34
CA SER A 127 -12.28 17.35 26.89
C SER A 127 -13.13 17.76 28.10
N LEU A 128 -12.56 18.56 29.01
CA LEU A 128 -13.23 19.08 30.20
C LEU A 128 -14.39 20.02 29.82
N THR A 129 -14.17 20.91 28.86
CA THR A 129 -15.18 21.83 28.31
C THR A 129 -16.40 21.07 27.80
N MET A 130 -16.17 19.99 27.03
CA MET A 130 -17.26 19.15 26.53
C MET A 130 -17.97 18.38 27.65
N GLU A 131 -17.23 17.85 28.61
CA GLU A 131 -17.78 17.10 29.75
C GLU A 131 -18.73 17.96 30.60
N ILE A 132 -18.39 19.22 30.83
CA ILE A 132 -19.22 20.16 31.60
C ILE A 132 -20.55 20.44 30.88
N VAL A 133 -20.51 20.64 29.56
CA VAL A 133 -21.75 20.85 28.79
C VAL A 133 -22.61 19.59 28.80
N TYR A 134 -22.01 18.40 28.72
CA TYR A 134 -22.77 17.15 28.86
C TYR A 134 -23.40 17.00 30.24
N ALA A 135 -22.69 17.36 31.32
CA ALA A 135 -23.23 17.32 32.67
C ALA A 135 -24.45 18.24 32.81
N ALA A 136 -24.36 19.48 32.35
CA ALA A 136 -25.46 20.44 32.41
C ALA A 136 -26.68 20.01 31.57
N LEU A 137 -26.47 19.34 30.44
CA LEU A 137 -27.57 18.78 29.64
C LEU A 137 -28.26 17.58 30.31
N GLN A 138 -27.54 16.81 31.13
CA GLN A 138 -28.08 15.63 31.82
C GLN A 138 -28.80 15.96 33.12
N SER A 139 -28.31 16.93 33.89
CA SER A 139 -28.81 17.25 35.23
C SER A 139 -29.45 18.63 35.37
N GLY A 140 -29.38 19.48 34.35
CA GLY A 140 -29.92 20.84 34.37
C GLY A 140 -31.46 20.88 34.36
N SER A 141 -32.01 22.00 34.84
CA SER A 141 -33.46 22.24 34.75
C SER A 141 -33.91 22.34 33.29
N PRO A 142 -35.19 22.06 32.98
CA PRO A 142 -35.71 22.12 31.62
C PRO A 142 -35.49 23.47 30.92
N GLU A 143 -35.45 24.58 31.68
CA GLU A 143 -35.21 25.93 31.18
C GLU A 143 -33.74 26.14 30.81
N VAL A 144 -32.83 25.65 31.65
CA VAL A 144 -31.38 25.69 31.41
C VAL A 144 -31.00 24.86 30.18
N VAL A 145 -31.53 23.65 30.07
CA VAL A 145 -31.27 22.76 28.92
C VAL A 145 -31.78 23.38 27.61
N GLN A 146 -32.96 24.02 27.63
CA GLN A 146 -33.48 24.71 26.45
C GLN A 146 -32.59 25.86 26.02
N HIS A 147 -32.05 26.63 26.97
CA HIS A 147 -31.13 27.73 26.69
C HIS A 147 -29.79 27.23 26.12
N LEU A 148 -29.20 26.20 26.73
CA LEU A 148 -27.96 25.57 26.24
C LEU A 148 -28.10 25.05 24.81
N VAL A 149 -29.20 24.34 24.51
CA VAL A 149 -29.47 23.82 23.16
C VAL A 149 -29.69 24.95 22.15
N ALA A 150 -30.30 26.06 22.58
CA ALA A 150 -30.47 27.24 21.72
C ALA A 150 -29.11 27.86 21.36
N MET A 151 -28.22 28.02 22.33
CA MET A 151 -26.85 28.54 22.13
C MET A 151 -26.03 27.65 21.18
N ILE A 152 -26.11 26.32 21.33
CA ILE A 152 -25.44 25.37 20.44
C ILE A 152 -25.99 25.50 19.01
N ARG A 153 -27.32 25.62 18.85
CA ARG A 153 -27.96 25.75 17.54
C ARG A 153 -27.67 27.09 16.85
N SER A 154 -27.44 28.16 17.61
CA SER A 154 -27.00 29.45 17.06
C SER A 154 -25.51 29.48 16.71
N GLY A 155 -24.74 28.44 17.05
CA GLY A 155 -23.30 28.35 16.78
C GLY A 155 -22.46 29.20 17.74
N ALA A 156 -22.92 29.39 18.98
CA ALA A 156 -22.12 30.06 19.99
C ALA A 156 -20.78 29.31 20.21
N PRO A 157 -19.67 30.03 20.49
CA PRO A 157 -18.39 29.39 20.75
C PRO A 157 -18.49 28.46 21.95
N MET A 158 -17.85 27.30 21.87
CA MET A 158 -17.97 26.21 22.85
C MET A 158 -17.57 26.65 24.27
N GLU A 159 -16.66 27.61 24.39
CA GLU A 159 -16.22 28.24 25.64
C GLU A 159 -17.34 29.03 26.34
N GLU A 160 -18.18 29.74 25.58
CA GLU A 160 -19.34 30.46 26.11
C GLU A 160 -20.45 29.49 26.53
N VAL A 161 -20.62 28.40 25.78
CA VAL A 161 -21.55 27.32 26.11
C VAL A 161 -21.12 26.60 27.40
N ALA A 162 -19.83 26.34 27.55
CA ALA A 162 -19.27 25.71 28.75
C ALA A 162 -19.34 26.63 29.98
N ALA A 163 -19.02 27.92 29.85
CA ALA A 163 -19.12 28.87 30.95
C ALA A 163 -20.56 28.96 31.51
N PHE A 164 -21.57 28.99 30.62
CA PHE A 164 -22.98 28.96 31.06
C PHE A 164 -23.34 27.63 31.72
N ALA A 165 -22.86 26.49 31.17
CA ALA A 165 -23.06 25.17 31.75
C ALA A 165 -22.42 25.05 33.15
N GLU A 166 -21.22 25.58 33.36
CA GLU A 166 -20.52 25.61 34.66
C GLU A 166 -21.33 26.32 35.74
N GLN A 167 -21.90 27.48 35.41
CA GLN A 167 -22.70 28.28 36.35
C GLN A 167 -23.99 27.56 36.77
N CYS A 168 -24.53 26.72 35.90
CA CYS A 168 -25.71 25.91 36.20
C CYS A 168 -25.37 24.67 37.05
N VAL A 169 -24.20 24.07 36.84
CA VAL A 169 -23.73 22.89 37.60
C VAL A 169 -23.21 23.28 38.99
N ALA A 170 -22.66 24.48 39.16
CA ALA A 170 -22.13 25.00 40.42
C ALA A 170 -23.19 25.58 41.39
N SER A 171 -24.47 25.53 41.01
CA SER A 171 -25.59 26.02 41.81
C SER A 171 -26.35 24.86 42.46
N PRO A 172 -25.92 24.32 43.63
CA PRO A 172 -26.72 23.32 44.32
C PRO A 172 -28.01 23.99 44.82
N SER A 173 -29.15 23.39 44.48
CA SER A 173 -30.42 23.65 45.16
C SER A 173 -30.41 23.06 46.57
#